data_AF-A0A100IRJ4-F1
#
_entry.id   AF-A0A100IRJ4-F1
#
_cell.length_a   1.000
_cell.length_b   1.000
_cell.length_c   1.000
_cell.angle_alpha   90.00
_cell.angle_beta   90.00
_cell.angle_gamma   90.00
#
_symmetry.space_group_name_H-M   'P 1'
#
loop_
_entity.id
_entity.type
_entity.pdbx_description
1 polymer ?
#
loop_
_entity_poly.entity_id
_entity_poly.type
_entity_poly.pdbx_seq_one_letter_code
_entity_poly.pdbx_strand_id
1 'polypeptide(L)'
;MGETMWMHLLNDLKAENYTSEATKMEDIMRSRAKAWSTQEDPFGSEQAWDCTGQEGVYLWSKYFNYTSTAQKTIASIRGYMPTVGHWGWNGNARRYWDFTTAGKLSRIERQIHHYGSSLNALPMLDNYRSLTNPTSQSSFYDLRIGYGGNQGPTTNVASDGFGSMSFHSFPETLAWDDYTGDYGPGFLGQVLGAVTVLLKHPEFGWVSFGGNVDSSSSNDTVAVQPRDTVRRRVYLADLGLDVSIDAGAIEEVRVLYGENKVEFDLVDRADGSEGVPATRAAVGYSVISVAGAKGIQLQTDGLTKGRYGWEVKFKSGKGKVVFEW
;
A
#
# COMPACT_ATOMS: atom_id res chain seq x y z
N MET A 1 -5.84 10.64 11.09
CA MET A 1 -4.94 9.48 10.95
C MET A 1 -5.75 8.19 10.98
N GLY A 2 -5.33 7.17 10.23
CA GLY A 2 -6.02 5.88 10.14
C GLY A 2 -7.31 5.93 9.31
N GLU A 3 -7.40 6.89 8.38
CA GLU A 3 -8.62 7.13 7.60
C GLU A 3 -8.90 6.03 6.57
N THR A 4 -7.87 5.32 6.11
CA THR A 4 -8.05 4.18 5.20
C THR A 4 -8.91 3.07 5.82
N MET A 5 -8.88 2.89 7.14
CA MET A 5 -9.77 1.93 7.83
C MET A 5 -11.25 2.25 7.64
N TRP A 6 -11.62 3.54 7.59
CA TRP A 6 -12.99 3.94 7.35
C TRP A 6 -13.46 3.59 5.94
N MET A 7 -12.56 3.64 4.94
CA MET A 7 -12.90 3.16 3.60
C MET A 7 -13.15 1.64 3.57
N HIS A 8 -12.37 0.86 4.31
CA HIS A 8 -12.61 -0.58 4.44
C HIS A 8 -13.99 -0.86 5.07
N LEU A 9 -14.31 -0.18 6.19
CA LEU A 9 -15.62 -0.30 6.82
C LEU A 9 -16.77 0.08 5.85
N LEU A 10 -16.61 1.19 5.11
CA LEU A 10 -17.61 1.60 4.11
C LEU A 10 -17.84 0.52 3.05
N ASN A 11 -16.76 -0.10 2.56
CA ASN A 11 -16.84 -1.17 1.58
C ASN A 11 -17.53 -2.42 2.14
N ASP A 12 -17.25 -2.78 3.40
CA ASP A 12 -17.90 -3.92 4.06
C ASP A 12 -19.39 -3.67 4.28
N LEU A 13 -19.77 -2.46 4.75
CA LEU A 13 -21.19 -2.08 4.90
C LEU A 13 -21.95 -2.21 3.57
N LYS A 14 -21.32 -1.79 2.46
CA LYS A 14 -21.90 -1.95 1.12
C LYS A 14 -22.00 -3.42 0.70
N ALA A 15 -20.93 -4.20 0.91
CA ALA A 15 -20.88 -5.61 0.55
C ALA A 15 -21.90 -6.45 1.34
N GLU A 16 -22.22 -6.03 2.57
CA GLU A 16 -23.16 -6.71 3.46
C GLU A 16 -24.59 -6.14 3.40
N ASN A 17 -24.87 -5.21 2.49
CA ASN A 17 -26.16 -4.54 2.30
C ASN A 17 -26.65 -3.71 3.51
N TYR A 18 -25.75 -3.20 4.35
CA TYR A 18 -26.04 -2.19 5.38
C TYR A 18 -26.11 -0.79 4.73
N THR A 19 -27.04 -0.62 3.81
CA THR A 19 -27.14 0.55 2.93
C THR A 19 -27.36 1.85 3.71
N SER A 20 -28.10 1.81 4.82
CA SER A 20 -28.41 3.00 5.61
C SER A 20 -27.18 3.55 6.34
N GLU A 21 -26.38 2.64 6.89
CA GLU A 21 -25.13 2.90 7.59
C GLU A 21 -24.05 3.36 6.60
N ALA A 22 -23.96 2.69 5.45
CA ALA A 22 -23.06 3.09 4.36
C ALA A 22 -23.37 4.52 3.88
N THR A 23 -24.65 4.83 3.62
CA THR A 23 -25.07 6.18 3.19
C THR A 23 -24.71 7.23 4.24
N LYS A 24 -25.02 6.97 5.51
CA LYS A 24 -24.70 7.90 6.61
C LYS A 24 -23.19 8.15 6.70
N MET A 25 -22.38 7.10 6.59
CA MET A 25 -20.93 7.22 6.62
C MET A 25 -20.39 8.02 5.43
N GLU A 26 -20.90 7.76 4.22
CA GLU A 26 -20.54 8.52 3.03
C GLU A 26 -20.87 10.00 3.16
N ASP A 27 -22.05 10.34 3.69
CA ASP A 27 -22.47 11.73 3.84
C ASP A 27 -21.57 12.50 4.82
N ILE A 28 -21.17 11.86 5.93
CA ILE A 28 -20.20 12.43 6.87
C ILE A 28 -18.86 12.70 6.16
N MET A 29 -18.34 11.73 5.43
CA MET A 29 -17.04 11.86 4.76
C MET A 29 -17.09 12.84 3.58
N ARG A 30 -18.21 12.92 2.86
CA ARG A 30 -18.43 13.88 1.78
C ARG A 30 -18.40 15.31 2.31
N SER A 31 -19.02 15.55 3.47
CA SER A 31 -18.98 16.86 4.13
C SER A 31 -17.55 17.28 4.47
N ARG A 32 -16.75 16.36 5.03
CA ARG A 32 -15.32 16.60 5.34
C ARG A 32 -14.50 16.86 4.08
N ALA A 33 -14.64 16.04 3.05
CA ALA A 33 -13.94 16.21 1.77
C ALA A 33 -14.28 17.55 1.09
N LYS A 34 -15.56 17.96 1.14
CA LYS A 34 -15.99 19.26 0.66
C LYS A 34 -15.30 20.39 1.42
N ALA A 35 -15.24 20.32 2.76
CA ALA A 35 -14.56 21.33 3.57
C ALA A 35 -13.05 21.41 3.28
N TRP A 36 -12.37 20.27 3.11
CA TRP A 36 -10.95 20.26 2.72
C TRP A 36 -10.72 20.85 1.33
N SER A 37 -11.66 20.63 0.40
CA SER A 37 -11.55 21.15 -0.97
C SER A 37 -11.55 22.68 -1.07
N THR A 38 -12.05 23.37 -0.03
CA THR A 38 -12.06 24.84 0.01
C THR A 38 -10.87 25.44 0.76
N GLN A 39 -10.00 24.62 1.35
CA GLN A 39 -8.86 25.06 2.14
C GLN A 39 -7.58 25.11 1.32
N GLU A 40 -6.72 26.07 1.65
CA GLU A 40 -5.38 26.14 1.08
C GLU A 40 -4.54 24.94 1.53
N ASP A 41 -4.49 24.69 2.85
CA ASP A 41 -3.73 23.61 3.48
C ASP A 41 -4.62 22.72 4.39
N PRO A 42 -5.37 21.75 3.82
CA PRO A 42 -6.31 20.91 4.57
C PRO A 42 -5.66 19.82 5.45
N PHE A 43 -4.38 19.94 5.78
CA PHE A 43 -3.58 18.86 6.39
C PHE A 43 -3.32 19.05 7.89
N GLY A 44 -3.79 20.16 8.45
CA GLY A 44 -3.47 20.58 9.81
C GLY A 44 -3.89 19.60 10.90
N SER A 45 -3.18 19.68 12.01
CA SER A 45 -3.41 18.97 13.26
C SER A 45 -3.14 19.91 14.45
N GLU A 46 -2.69 19.38 15.59
CA GLU A 46 -2.17 20.12 16.74
C GLU A 46 -0.92 20.99 16.45
N GLN A 47 -0.21 20.78 15.34
CA GLN A 47 1.02 21.51 14.99
C GLN A 47 0.99 22.08 13.56
N ALA A 48 1.70 23.20 13.35
CA ALA A 48 1.67 23.96 12.09
C ALA A 48 2.40 23.27 10.91
N TRP A 49 3.45 22.47 11.19
CA TRP A 49 4.11 21.64 10.19
C TRP A 49 3.90 20.16 10.54
N ASP A 50 2.78 19.62 10.08
CA ASP A 50 2.40 18.25 10.30
C ASP A 50 2.08 17.48 9.01
N CYS A 51 2.29 16.17 9.04
CA CYS A 51 2.00 15.24 7.94
C CYS A 51 0.93 14.20 8.33
N THR A 52 0.00 14.56 9.22
CA THR A 52 -1.02 13.62 9.75
C THR A 52 -2.28 13.54 8.89
N GLY A 53 -2.68 14.64 8.24
CA GLY A 53 -3.96 14.73 7.52
C GLY A 53 -3.98 14.13 6.11
N GLN A 54 -2.83 14.00 5.47
CA GLN A 54 -2.68 13.72 4.04
C GLN A 54 -3.31 12.38 3.62
N GLU A 55 -3.20 11.34 4.46
CA GLU A 55 -3.86 10.05 4.22
C GLU A 55 -5.36 10.22 3.95
N GLY A 56 -6.08 10.86 4.89
CA GLY A 56 -7.52 11.04 4.82
C GLY A 56 -7.93 12.06 3.76
N VAL A 57 -7.20 13.16 3.65
CA VAL A 57 -7.49 14.20 2.65
C VAL A 57 -7.35 13.61 1.24
N TYR A 58 -6.30 12.85 0.95
CA TYR A 58 -6.13 12.19 -0.34
C TYR A 58 -7.27 11.20 -0.61
N LEU A 59 -7.48 10.27 0.32
CA LEU A 59 -8.43 9.17 0.15
C LEU A 59 -9.83 9.66 -0.18
N TRP A 60 -10.37 10.56 0.64
CA TRP A 60 -11.73 11.05 0.46
C TRP A 60 -11.85 12.08 -0.66
N SER A 61 -10.81 12.88 -0.91
CA SER A 61 -10.80 13.77 -2.09
C SER A 61 -10.84 12.98 -3.38
N LYS A 62 -10.04 11.91 -3.49
CA LYS A 62 -10.06 11.00 -4.63
C LYS A 62 -11.43 10.33 -4.77
N TYR A 63 -11.96 9.79 -3.67
CA TYR A 63 -13.25 9.09 -3.65
C TYR A 63 -14.43 9.97 -4.13
N PHE A 64 -14.47 11.24 -3.71
CA PHE A 64 -15.52 12.19 -4.10
C PHE A 64 -15.16 13.07 -5.31
N ASN A 65 -14.11 12.72 -6.05
CA ASN A 65 -13.67 13.40 -7.28
C ASN A 65 -13.23 14.87 -7.10
N TYR A 66 -12.75 15.25 -5.91
CA TYR A 66 -12.04 16.52 -5.66
C TYR A 66 -10.58 16.41 -6.14
N THR A 67 -10.40 16.29 -7.46
CA THR A 67 -9.11 15.97 -8.08
C THR A 67 -8.01 16.97 -7.75
N SER A 68 -8.31 18.27 -7.69
CA SER A 68 -7.32 19.30 -7.32
C SER A 68 -6.79 19.11 -5.90
N THR A 69 -7.66 18.78 -4.95
CA THR A 69 -7.28 18.51 -3.55
C THR A 69 -6.46 17.23 -3.43
N ALA A 70 -6.84 16.17 -4.14
CA ALA A 70 -6.08 14.92 -4.18
C ALA A 70 -4.66 15.15 -4.75
N GLN A 71 -4.54 15.88 -5.86
CA GLN A 71 -3.25 16.23 -6.48
C GLN A 71 -2.40 17.14 -5.58
N LYS A 72 -3.02 18.14 -4.94
CA LYS A 72 -2.35 18.98 -3.94
C LYS A 72 -1.78 18.14 -2.80
N THR A 73 -2.52 17.14 -2.34
CA THR A 73 -2.07 16.23 -1.29
C THR A 73 -0.85 15.43 -1.72
N ILE A 74 -0.87 14.82 -2.91
CA ILE A 74 0.30 14.11 -3.46
C ILE A 74 1.50 15.04 -3.63
N ALA A 75 1.29 16.26 -4.14
CA ALA A 75 2.36 17.25 -4.28
C ALA A 75 2.97 17.65 -2.93
N SER A 76 2.14 17.80 -1.88
CA SER A 76 2.59 18.04 -0.51
C SER A 76 3.48 16.90 -0.01
N ILE A 77 3.03 15.65 -0.15
CA ILE A 77 3.80 14.46 0.25
C ILE A 77 5.17 14.41 -0.44
N ARG A 78 5.22 14.63 -1.75
CA ARG A 78 6.48 14.70 -2.51
C ARG A 78 7.44 15.76 -1.97
N GLY A 79 6.92 16.86 -1.42
CA GLY A 79 7.73 17.95 -0.86
C GLY A 79 8.51 17.56 0.40
N TYR A 80 8.03 16.57 1.17
CA TYR A 80 8.64 16.19 2.45
C TYR A 80 9.06 14.73 2.59
N MET A 81 8.70 13.83 1.67
CA MET A 81 9.21 12.46 1.61
C MET A 81 10.32 12.35 0.56
N PRO A 82 11.58 12.05 0.94
CA PRO A 82 12.70 12.05 0.01
C PRO A 82 13.08 10.65 -0.52
N THR A 83 13.81 10.59 -1.63
CA THR A 83 14.40 9.34 -2.19
C THR A 83 15.89 9.17 -1.84
N VAL A 84 16.24 9.33 -0.56
CA VAL A 84 17.64 9.16 -0.09
C VAL A 84 18.00 7.67 -0.09
N GLY A 85 19.17 7.30 -0.66
CA GLY A 85 19.69 5.93 -0.64
C GLY A 85 20.20 5.49 0.74
N HIS A 86 19.35 5.56 1.76
CA HIS A 86 19.65 5.21 3.14
C HIS A 86 18.41 4.64 3.82
N TRP A 87 18.57 3.58 4.61
CA TRP A 87 17.47 2.85 5.25
C TRP A 87 16.53 3.79 6.02
N GLY A 88 17.10 4.66 6.86
CA GLY A 88 16.35 5.59 7.72
C GLY A 88 15.70 6.76 7.00
N TRP A 89 16.11 7.07 5.76
CA TRP A 89 15.73 8.33 5.10
C TRP A 89 14.87 8.13 3.85
N ASN A 90 14.96 6.99 3.16
CA ASN A 90 14.14 6.72 1.97
C ASN A 90 12.65 6.67 2.34
N GLY A 91 11.85 7.57 1.76
CA GLY A 91 10.41 7.66 2.05
C GLY A 91 10.09 8.04 3.50
N ASN A 92 11.05 8.53 4.27
CA ASN A 92 10.78 8.97 5.64
C ASN A 92 10.16 10.37 5.61
N ALA A 93 8.87 10.50 5.94
CA ALA A 93 8.17 11.78 5.95
C ALA A 93 8.78 12.72 7.00
N ARG A 94 9.07 13.99 6.66
CA ARG A 94 9.66 14.97 7.59
C ARG A 94 8.73 15.26 8.77
N ARG A 95 9.20 14.89 9.97
CA ARG A 95 8.58 15.19 11.27
C ARG A 95 9.64 15.37 12.35
N TYR A 96 9.32 16.21 13.34
CA TYR A 96 10.30 16.66 14.33
C TYR A 96 9.81 16.66 15.80
N TRP A 97 8.52 16.54 16.06
CA TRP A 97 7.96 16.98 17.35
C TRP A 97 7.38 15.87 18.22
N ASP A 98 7.00 14.72 17.67
CA ASP A 98 6.21 13.72 18.42
C ASP A 98 6.97 13.07 19.59
N PHE A 99 8.32 13.10 19.62
CA PHE A 99 9.05 12.70 20.83
C PHE A 99 8.65 13.54 22.05
N THR A 100 8.22 14.80 21.86
CA THR A 100 7.76 15.66 22.96
C THR A 100 6.41 15.25 23.54
N THR A 101 5.62 14.46 22.81
CA THR A 101 4.26 14.05 23.20
C THR A 101 4.15 12.55 23.48
N ALA A 102 4.88 11.71 22.75
CA ALA A 102 4.75 10.26 22.81
C ALA A 102 6.08 9.53 23.11
N GLY A 103 7.22 10.23 23.09
CA GLY A 103 8.54 9.64 23.26
C GLY A 103 9.01 9.57 24.71
N LYS A 104 9.90 8.62 25.00
CA LYS A 104 10.60 8.55 26.27
C LYS A 104 11.61 9.67 26.38
N LEU A 105 12.43 9.86 25.34
CA LEU A 105 13.42 10.92 25.27
C LEU A 105 12.80 12.14 24.59
N SER A 106 12.17 12.99 25.41
CA SER A 106 11.46 14.18 24.93
C SER A 106 12.42 15.26 24.40
N ARG A 107 12.32 15.56 23.09
CA ARG A 107 13.02 16.67 22.40
C ARG A 107 12.47 16.89 21.00
N ILE A 108 12.80 18.05 20.40
CA ILE A 108 12.54 18.30 18.98
C ILE A 108 13.70 17.73 18.16
N GLU A 109 13.42 16.71 17.37
CA GLU A 109 14.40 15.95 16.62
C GLU A 109 13.76 15.30 15.41
N ARG A 110 14.52 15.18 14.32
CA ARG A 110 14.07 14.47 13.13
C ARG A 110 13.77 12.99 13.46
N GLN A 111 12.54 12.57 13.22
CA GLN A 111 12.06 11.23 13.54
C GLN A 111 12.20 10.26 12.36
N ILE A 112 12.99 9.20 12.51
CA ILE A 112 13.14 8.15 11.50
C ILE A 112 12.05 7.09 11.70
N HIS A 113 11.31 6.79 10.63
CA HIS A 113 10.23 5.79 10.58
C HIS A 113 9.07 5.98 11.58
N HIS A 114 8.77 7.23 11.95
CA HIS A 114 7.52 7.57 12.64
C HIS A 114 6.28 7.29 11.77
N TYR A 115 5.11 7.12 12.40
CA TYR A 115 3.85 6.70 11.74
C TYR A 115 3.48 7.54 10.52
N GLY A 116 3.84 8.83 10.52
CA GLY A 116 3.58 9.71 9.39
C GLY A 116 4.15 9.15 8.08
N SER A 117 5.29 8.45 8.12
CA SER A 117 5.92 7.91 6.90
C SER A 117 5.04 6.88 6.19
N SER A 118 4.47 5.92 6.92
CA SER A 118 3.68 4.85 6.31
C SER A 118 2.24 5.26 6.02
N LEU A 119 1.63 6.13 6.83
CA LEU A 119 0.31 6.67 6.48
C LEU A 119 0.37 7.53 5.21
N ASN A 120 1.45 8.27 5.00
CA ASN A 120 1.66 9.04 3.76
C ASN A 120 2.07 8.17 2.56
N ALA A 121 2.65 6.99 2.81
CA ALA A 121 2.90 6.02 1.76
C ALA A 121 1.60 5.48 1.14
N LEU A 122 0.50 5.40 1.90
CA LEU A 122 -0.80 4.92 1.38
C LEU A 122 -1.28 5.75 0.18
N PRO A 123 -1.42 7.10 0.27
CA PRO A 123 -1.67 7.95 -0.90
C PRO A 123 -0.70 7.76 -2.05
N MET A 124 0.61 7.67 -1.77
CA MET A 124 1.62 7.59 -2.81
C MET A 124 1.51 6.29 -3.62
N LEU A 125 1.36 5.16 -2.92
CA LEU A 125 1.21 3.85 -3.56
C LEU A 125 -0.14 3.72 -4.29
N ASP A 126 -1.22 4.24 -3.71
CA ASP A 126 -2.53 4.25 -4.35
C ASP A 126 -2.57 5.17 -5.59
N ASN A 127 -1.93 6.34 -5.51
CA ASN A 127 -1.79 7.25 -6.64
C ASN A 127 -0.97 6.61 -7.76
N TYR A 128 0.18 6.00 -7.43
CA TYR A 128 1.03 5.32 -8.39
C TYR A 128 0.27 4.27 -9.22
N ARG A 129 -0.52 3.43 -8.55
CA ARG A 129 -1.34 2.40 -9.23
C ARG A 129 -2.40 2.99 -10.14
N SER A 130 -2.77 4.26 -9.95
CA SER A 130 -3.76 5.00 -10.75
C SER A 130 -3.17 5.71 -11.96
N LEU A 131 -1.85 5.65 -12.18
CA LEU A 131 -1.18 6.35 -13.26
C LEU A 131 -1.26 5.56 -14.57
N THR A 132 -1.42 6.28 -15.68
CA THR A 132 -1.46 5.70 -17.04
C THR A 132 -0.08 5.40 -17.62
N ASN A 133 0.98 5.99 -17.03
CA ASN A 133 2.37 5.78 -17.39
C ASN A 133 3.20 5.48 -16.13
N PRO A 134 3.13 4.24 -15.60
CA PRO A 134 3.79 3.89 -14.34
C PRO A 134 5.32 3.79 -14.44
N THR A 135 5.90 3.74 -15.64
CA THR A 135 7.35 3.62 -15.86
C THR A 135 8.05 4.96 -16.13
N SER A 136 7.31 6.08 -16.10
CA SER A 136 7.90 7.41 -16.20
C SER A 136 8.78 7.73 -14.99
N GLN A 137 9.76 8.64 -15.15
CA GLN A 137 10.66 9.05 -14.08
C GLN A 137 9.91 9.59 -12.84
N SER A 138 8.83 10.34 -13.04
CA SER A 138 8.00 10.89 -11.95
C SER A 138 7.21 9.79 -11.25
N SER A 139 6.61 8.86 -11.99
CA SER A 139 5.92 7.70 -11.42
C SER A 139 6.88 6.82 -10.62
N PHE A 140 8.10 6.62 -11.11
CA PHE A 140 9.10 5.84 -10.40
C PHE A 140 9.59 6.53 -9.11
N TYR A 141 9.74 7.86 -9.14
CA TYR A 141 10.01 8.64 -7.92
C TYR A 141 8.92 8.43 -6.87
N ASP A 142 7.64 8.52 -7.28
CA ASP A 142 6.49 8.31 -6.39
C ASP A 142 6.47 6.89 -5.81
N LEU A 143 6.75 5.88 -6.63
CA LEU A 143 6.86 4.50 -6.17
C LEU A 143 7.96 4.36 -5.13
N ARG A 144 9.14 4.95 -5.36
CA ARG A 144 10.27 4.86 -4.42
C ARG A 144 9.98 5.48 -3.06
N ILE A 145 9.38 6.67 -3.01
CA ILE A 145 9.05 7.30 -1.73
C ILE A 145 7.90 6.59 -1.04
N GLY A 146 6.87 6.16 -1.78
CA GLY A 146 5.77 5.39 -1.23
C GLY A 146 6.24 4.07 -0.65
N TYR A 147 7.05 3.32 -1.40
CA TYR A 147 7.55 2.04 -0.94
C TYR A 147 8.50 2.17 0.25
N GLY A 148 9.41 3.17 0.23
CA GLY A 148 10.31 3.45 1.36
C GLY A 148 9.55 3.80 2.64
N GLY A 149 8.52 4.66 2.52
CA GLY A 149 7.69 5.07 3.66
C GLY A 149 6.84 3.92 4.21
N ASN A 150 6.35 3.03 3.35
CA ASN A 150 5.57 1.86 3.75
C ASN A 150 6.43 0.80 4.46
N GLN A 151 7.66 0.55 4.02
CA GLN A 151 8.54 -0.46 4.61
C GLN A 151 9.20 0.00 5.91
N GLY A 152 9.49 1.30 6.04
CA GLY A 152 10.19 1.89 7.18
C GLY A 152 9.73 1.41 8.57
N PRO A 153 8.43 1.44 8.90
CA PRO A 153 7.93 1.04 10.22
C PRO A 153 8.32 -0.37 10.65
N THR A 154 8.59 -1.30 9.72
CA THR A 154 9.02 -2.67 10.07
C THR A 154 10.31 -2.68 10.88
N THR A 155 11.17 -1.66 10.71
CA THR A 155 12.42 -1.53 11.45
C THR A 155 12.21 -1.11 12.90
N ASN A 156 11.05 -0.55 13.25
CA ASN A 156 10.72 -0.15 14.62
C ASN A 156 10.38 -1.35 15.53
N VAL A 157 10.19 -2.54 14.96
CA VAL A 157 9.88 -3.77 15.71
C VAL A 157 11.18 -4.50 16.00
N ALA A 158 11.55 -4.54 17.28
CA ALA A 158 12.71 -5.26 17.75
C ALA A 158 12.51 -6.78 17.64
N SER A 159 13.61 -7.55 17.74
CA SER A 159 13.59 -9.01 17.60
C SER A 159 12.77 -9.73 18.67
N ASP A 160 12.51 -9.08 19.81
CA ASP A 160 11.63 -9.56 20.88
C ASP A 160 10.16 -9.14 20.69
N GLY A 161 9.85 -8.42 19.61
CA GLY A 161 8.51 -7.92 19.29
C GLY A 161 8.18 -6.55 19.87
N PHE A 162 9.09 -5.90 20.62
CA PHE A 162 8.83 -4.55 21.12
C PHE A 162 8.81 -3.54 19.96
N GLY A 163 7.72 -2.78 19.84
CA GLY A 163 7.59 -1.70 18.85
C GLY A 163 8.01 -0.36 19.45
N SER A 164 8.88 0.37 18.77
CA SER A 164 9.25 1.76 19.10
C SER A 164 8.47 2.77 18.25
N MET A 165 8.16 3.95 18.79
CA MET A 165 7.47 4.99 18.00
C MET A 165 8.30 5.51 16.82
N SER A 166 9.61 5.60 16.98
CA SER A 166 10.54 6.15 15.99
C SER A 166 12.00 5.95 16.43
N PHE A 167 12.93 6.06 15.50
CA PHE A 167 14.36 6.12 15.77
C PHE A 167 14.86 7.56 15.91
N HIS A 168 15.63 7.83 16.97
CA HIS A 168 16.33 9.08 17.22
C HIS A 168 17.48 9.26 16.22
N SER A 169 17.41 10.28 15.37
CA SER A 169 18.39 10.55 14.31
C SER A 169 19.61 11.37 14.70
N PHE A 170 19.65 11.96 15.89
CA PHE A 170 20.81 12.72 16.36
C PHE A 170 22.02 11.78 16.51
N PRO A 171 23.20 12.18 15.99
CA PRO A 171 24.40 11.34 15.99
C PRO A 171 24.82 10.83 17.37
N GLU A 172 24.56 11.60 18.42
CA GLU A 172 24.86 11.25 19.80
C GLU A 172 23.89 10.24 20.43
N THR A 173 22.76 9.95 19.78
CA THR A 173 21.73 9.03 20.31
C THR A 173 21.60 7.77 19.47
N LEU A 174 21.28 7.91 18.18
CA LEU A 174 21.13 6.80 17.22
C LEU A 174 20.53 5.52 17.83
N ALA A 175 19.34 5.66 18.42
CA ALA A 175 18.65 4.58 19.12
C ALA A 175 17.14 4.62 18.84
N TRP A 176 16.50 3.47 18.96
CA TRP A 176 15.04 3.38 19.03
C TRP A 176 14.56 4.03 20.32
N ASP A 177 13.47 4.79 20.28
CA ASP A 177 12.86 5.33 21.50
C ASP A 177 12.31 4.18 22.36
N ASP A 178 12.47 4.27 23.68
CA ASP A 178 12.07 3.23 24.64
C ASP A 178 10.55 3.11 24.81
N TYR A 179 9.75 3.98 24.18
CA TYR A 179 8.31 3.90 24.15
C TYR A 179 7.78 3.48 22.78
N THR A 180 6.76 2.62 22.80
CA THR A 180 5.91 2.34 21.63
C THR A 180 5.15 3.58 21.19
N GLY A 181 4.85 4.50 22.12
CA GLY A 181 4.22 5.77 21.83
C GLY A 181 3.01 5.63 20.89
N ASP A 182 3.08 6.33 19.76
CA ASP A 182 2.07 6.37 18.71
C ASP A 182 2.41 5.46 17.50
N TYR A 183 3.18 4.39 17.70
CA TYR A 183 3.62 3.47 16.64
C TYR A 183 2.47 2.75 15.90
N GLY A 184 1.35 2.45 16.58
CA GLY A 184 0.26 1.62 16.04
C GLY A 184 -0.24 2.04 14.63
N PRO A 185 -0.57 3.32 14.40
CA PRO A 185 -0.86 3.86 13.07
C PRO A 185 0.24 3.63 12.03
N GLY A 186 1.50 3.61 12.45
CA GLY A 186 2.64 3.31 11.59
C GLY A 186 2.61 1.87 11.09
N PHE A 187 2.37 0.94 12.01
CA PHE A 187 2.15 -0.48 11.69
C PHE A 187 0.91 -0.69 10.82
N LEU A 188 -0.19 0.03 11.09
CA LEU A 188 -1.39 0.00 10.27
C LEU A 188 -1.09 0.43 8.82
N GLY A 189 -0.40 1.56 8.63
CA GLY A 189 -0.02 2.04 7.30
C GLY A 189 0.94 1.09 6.57
N GLN A 190 1.80 0.40 7.31
CA GLN A 190 2.67 -0.66 6.79
C GLN A 190 1.82 -1.80 6.19
N VAL A 191 0.90 -2.36 6.98
CA VAL A 191 0.07 -3.50 6.58
C VAL A 191 -0.89 -3.15 5.44
N LEU A 192 -1.59 -2.02 5.54
CA LEU A 192 -2.57 -1.59 4.51
C LEU A 192 -1.92 -1.22 3.17
N GLY A 193 -0.66 -0.77 3.21
CA GLY A 193 0.09 -0.39 2.02
C GLY A 193 0.91 -1.52 1.40
N ALA A 194 0.96 -2.69 2.05
CA ALA A 194 1.75 -3.82 1.59
C ALA A 194 1.28 -4.29 0.20
N VAL A 195 2.21 -4.28 -0.74
CA VAL A 195 1.99 -4.68 -2.13
C VAL A 195 3.31 -5.10 -2.74
N THR A 196 3.29 -6.11 -3.59
CA THR A 196 4.37 -6.40 -4.52
C THR A 196 4.08 -5.68 -5.84
N VAL A 197 5.04 -4.89 -6.35
CA VAL A 197 4.92 -4.23 -7.66
C VAL A 197 5.90 -4.88 -8.62
N LEU A 198 5.44 -5.29 -9.80
CA LEU A 198 6.28 -5.69 -10.92
C LEU A 198 6.18 -4.62 -12.01
N LEU A 199 7.31 -4.14 -12.50
CA LEU A 199 7.34 -3.21 -13.63
C LEU A 199 8.57 -3.45 -14.52
N LYS A 200 8.49 -2.98 -15.76
CA LYS A 200 9.63 -2.95 -16.70
C LYS A 200 10.26 -1.56 -16.71
N HIS A 201 11.33 -1.38 -15.95
CA HIS A 201 12.09 -0.13 -15.93
C HIS A 201 12.77 0.12 -17.29
N PRO A 202 12.76 1.35 -17.84
CA PRO A 202 13.39 1.67 -19.12
C PRO A 202 14.89 1.34 -19.18
N GLU A 203 15.60 1.47 -18.05
CA GLU A 203 17.05 1.21 -17.97
C GLU A 203 17.42 -0.13 -17.35
N PHE A 204 16.59 -0.67 -16.43
CA PHE A 204 16.95 -1.85 -15.63
C PHE A 204 16.20 -3.11 -16.05
N GLY A 205 15.28 -3.02 -17.02
CA GLY A 205 14.42 -4.12 -17.40
C GLY A 205 13.43 -4.46 -16.28
N TRP A 206 13.13 -5.75 -16.09
CA TRP A 206 12.20 -6.19 -15.05
C TRP A 206 12.74 -5.90 -13.65
N VAL A 207 11.97 -5.13 -12.88
CA VAL A 207 12.26 -4.85 -11.47
C VAL A 207 11.03 -5.10 -10.61
N SER A 208 11.26 -5.50 -9.36
CA SER A 208 10.19 -5.67 -8.38
C SER A 208 10.45 -4.83 -7.14
N PHE A 209 9.36 -4.29 -6.58
CA PHE A 209 9.31 -3.80 -5.21
C PHE A 209 8.51 -4.79 -4.39
N GLY A 210 9.08 -5.28 -3.28
CA GLY A 210 8.39 -6.26 -2.44
C GLY A 210 8.44 -7.68 -2.95
N GLY A 211 9.24 -8.00 -3.94
CA GLY A 211 9.34 -9.36 -4.47
C GLY A 211 10.67 -9.62 -5.14
N ASN A 212 10.88 -10.88 -5.49
CA ASN A 212 12.03 -11.33 -6.27
C ASN A 212 11.57 -11.64 -7.69
N VAL A 213 12.19 -11.03 -8.70
CA VAL A 213 12.00 -11.42 -10.11
C VAL A 213 12.84 -12.67 -10.37
N ASP A 214 12.25 -13.69 -10.99
CA ASP A 214 12.97 -14.90 -11.36
C ASP A 214 14.06 -14.58 -12.41
N SER A 215 15.27 -15.07 -12.18
CA SER A 215 16.41 -14.90 -13.09
C SER A 215 16.21 -15.47 -14.50
N SER A 216 15.29 -16.42 -14.67
CA SER A 216 14.91 -16.99 -15.96
C SER A 216 13.89 -16.14 -16.72
N SER A 217 13.43 -15.03 -16.14
CA SER A 217 12.49 -14.11 -16.78
C SER A 217 13.05 -13.53 -18.08
N SER A 218 12.18 -13.43 -19.07
CA SER A 218 12.46 -12.96 -20.42
C SER A 218 11.40 -11.93 -20.85
N ASN A 219 11.38 -11.60 -22.14
CA ASN A 219 10.31 -10.75 -22.70
C ASN A 219 8.98 -11.48 -22.86
N ASP A 220 8.99 -12.81 -22.99
CA ASP A 220 7.78 -13.62 -23.24
C ASP A 220 7.19 -14.18 -21.95
N THR A 221 8.00 -14.33 -20.91
CA THR A 221 7.58 -14.85 -19.61
C THR A 221 8.34 -14.14 -18.49
N VAL A 222 7.62 -13.54 -17.54
CA VAL A 222 8.21 -12.98 -16.32
C VAL A 222 7.54 -13.59 -15.10
N ALA A 223 8.35 -14.00 -14.12
CA ALA A 223 7.87 -14.54 -12.86
C ALA A 223 8.33 -13.66 -11.70
N VAL A 224 7.44 -13.40 -10.74
CA VAL A 224 7.73 -12.68 -9.51
C VAL A 224 7.20 -13.43 -8.30
N GLN A 225 8.02 -13.51 -7.27
CA GLN A 225 7.67 -14.10 -5.98
C GLN A 225 7.48 -12.98 -4.96
N PRO A 226 6.24 -12.73 -4.49
CA PRO A 226 5.99 -11.76 -3.42
C PRO A 226 6.77 -12.10 -2.14
N ARG A 227 7.45 -11.09 -1.60
CA ARG A 227 8.24 -11.11 -0.37
C ARG A 227 7.93 -9.93 0.56
N ASP A 228 6.97 -9.08 0.20
CA ASP A 228 6.42 -8.05 1.08
C ASP A 228 5.80 -8.70 2.34
N THR A 229 5.52 -7.89 3.35
CA THR A 229 5.13 -8.41 4.68
C THR A 229 3.81 -9.18 4.68
N VAL A 230 2.91 -8.92 3.72
CA VAL A 230 1.56 -9.51 3.69
C VAL A 230 1.41 -10.55 2.58
N ARG A 231 2.06 -10.35 1.42
CA ARG A 231 2.01 -11.25 0.24
C ARG A 231 0.59 -11.51 -0.26
N ARG A 232 -0.29 -10.53 -0.15
CA ARG A 232 -1.70 -10.66 -0.57
C ARG A 232 -2.12 -9.71 -1.67
N ARG A 233 -1.21 -8.88 -2.19
CA ARG A 233 -1.50 -7.95 -3.27
C ARG A 233 -0.32 -7.83 -4.22
N VAL A 234 -0.60 -7.90 -5.51
CA VAL A 234 0.39 -7.69 -6.57
C VAL A 234 -0.17 -6.69 -7.58
N TYR A 235 0.65 -5.73 -7.97
CA TYR A 235 0.37 -4.80 -9.06
C TYR A 235 1.34 -5.03 -10.21
N LEU A 236 0.80 -5.40 -11.37
CA LEU A 236 1.53 -5.56 -12.63
C LEU A 236 1.41 -4.26 -13.42
N ALA A 237 2.43 -3.42 -13.32
CA ALA A 237 2.34 -2.03 -13.75
C ALA A 237 2.17 -1.86 -15.26
N ASP A 238 2.83 -2.71 -16.05
CA ASP A 238 2.75 -2.70 -17.52
C ASP A 238 1.39 -3.17 -18.06
N LEU A 239 0.68 -3.98 -17.27
CA LEU A 239 -0.68 -4.44 -17.55
C LEU A 239 -1.77 -3.57 -16.89
N GLY A 240 -1.39 -2.71 -15.95
CA GLY A 240 -2.33 -1.96 -15.12
C GLY A 240 -3.20 -2.86 -14.22
N LEU A 241 -2.80 -4.12 -14.02
CA LEU A 241 -3.57 -5.12 -13.28
C LEU A 241 -3.18 -5.10 -11.79
N ASP A 242 -4.14 -4.77 -10.92
CA ASP A 242 -4.01 -4.81 -9.47
C ASP A 242 -4.85 -5.97 -8.92
N VAL A 243 -4.22 -6.95 -8.28
CA VAL A 243 -4.88 -8.16 -7.75
C VAL A 243 -4.60 -8.28 -6.27
N SER A 244 -5.63 -8.63 -5.51
CA SER A 244 -5.59 -8.86 -4.07
C SER A 244 -6.38 -10.11 -3.66
N ILE A 245 -5.97 -10.71 -2.55
CA ILE A 245 -6.68 -11.80 -1.88
C ILE A 245 -6.93 -11.48 -0.41
N ASP A 246 -8.08 -11.89 0.14
CA ASP A 246 -8.44 -11.63 1.54
C ASP A 246 -7.76 -12.59 2.54
N ALA A 247 -7.45 -13.82 2.10
CA ALA A 247 -6.87 -14.89 2.91
C ALA A 247 -5.84 -15.72 2.14
N GLY A 248 -4.95 -16.41 2.87
CA GLY A 248 -3.81 -17.12 2.29
C GLY A 248 -2.65 -16.18 1.92
N ALA A 249 -1.83 -16.57 0.94
CA ALA A 249 -0.76 -15.77 0.37
C ALA A 249 -0.57 -16.10 -1.13
N ILE A 250 -0.02 -15.13 -1.86
CA ILE A 250 0.42 -15.28 -3.25
C ILE A 250 1.86 -15.80 -3.20
N GLU A 251 2.07 -17.01 -3.72
CA GLU A 251 3.37 -17.68 -3.74
C GLU A 251 4.19 -17.19 -4.94
N GLU A 252 3.57 -17.16 -6.13
CA GLU A 252 4.20 -16.75 -7.37
C GLU A 252 3.17 -16.16 -8.34
N VAL A 253 3.62 -15.18 -9.12
CA VAL A 253 2.88 -14.65 -10.26
C VAL A 253 3.70 -14.83 -11.52
N ARG A 254 3.10 -15.42 -12.56
CA ARG A 254 3.72 -15.60 -13.88
C ARG A 254 2.91 -14.87 -14.93
N VAL A 255 3.55 -13.95 -15.64
CA VAL A 255 2.97 -13.28 -16.81
C VAL A 255 3.54 -13.93 -18.06
N LEU A 256 2.66 -14.50 -18.87
CA LEU A 256 2.97 -15.23 -20.10
C LEU A 256 2.46 -14.39 -21.29
N TYR A 257 3.32 -13.51 -21.82
CA TYR A 257 2.92 -12.58 -22.91
C TYR A 257 2.59 -13.32 -24.20
N GLY A 258 3.28 -14.43 -24.50
CA GLY A 258 3.00 -15.24 -25.68
C GLY A 258 1.64 -15.94 -25.64
N GLU A 259 1.10 -16.18 -24.45
CA GLU A 259 -0.20 -16.81 -24.21
C GLU A 259 -1.30 -15.80 -23.84
N ASN A 260 -0.95 -14.50 -23.75
CA ASN A 260 -1.79 -13.45 -23.20
C ASN A 260 -2.43 -13.81 -21.85
N LYS A 261 -1.62 -14.32 -20.92
CA LYS A 261 -2.10 -14.91 -19.67
C LYS A 261 -1.31 -14.44 -18.45
N VAL A 262 -1.98 -14.25 -17.33
CA VAL A 262 -1.35 -14.12 -15.99
C VAL A 262 -1.83 -15.26 -15.11
N GLU A 263 -0.91 -15.96 -14.48
CA GLU A 263 -1.20 -16.95 -13.45
C GLU A 263 -0.75 -16.47 -12.07
N PHE A 264 -1.61 -16.64 -11.08
CA PHE A 264 -1.32 -16.47 -9.68
C PHE A 264 -1.40 -17.83 -9.00
N ASP A 265 -0.27 -18.31 -8.50
CA ASP A 265 -0.22 -19.47 -7.62
C ASP A 265 -0.38 -19.00 -6.18
N LEU A 266 -1.34 -19.61 -5.49
CA LEU A 266 -1.75 -19.24 -4.15
C LEU A 266 -1.52 -20.39 -3.18
N VAL A 267 -1.17 -20.05 -1.95
CA VAL A 267 -1.05 -20.97 -0.82
C VAL A 267 -2.00 -20.57 0.30
N ASP A 268 -2.54 -21.56 1.01
CA ASP A 268 -3.51 -21.35 2.10
C ASP A 268 -2.92 -20.63 3.32
N ARG A 269 -1.58 -20.60 3.42
CA ARG A 269 -0.80 -19.78 4.35
C ARG A 269 0.58 -19.50 3.78
N ALA A 270 1.18 -18.37 4.14
CA ALA A 270 2.57 -18.11 3.81
C ALA A 270 3.50 -19.07 4.56
N ASP A 271 4.59 -19.50 3.90
CA ASP A 271 5.63 -20.29 4.54
C ASP A 271 6.20 -19.60 5.79
N GLY A 272 6.36 -20.37 6.87
CA GLY A 272 6.82 -19.86 8.16
C GLY A 272 5.76 -19.12 8.98
N SER A 273 4.53 -18.99 8.47
CA SER A 273 3.40 -18.45 9.23
C SER A 273 2.82 -19.49 10.19
N GLU A 274 2.59 -19.09 11.44
CA GLU A 274 1.81 -19.85 12.42
C GLU A 274 0.28 -19.66 12.26
N GLY A 275 -0.14 -18.91 11.23
CA GLY A 275 -1.54 -18.65 10.95
C GLY A 275 -2.33 -19.91 10.60
N VAL A 276 -3.65 -19.85 10.88
CA VAL A 276 -4.59 -20.90 10.49
C VAL A 276 -4.66 -20.96 8.96
N PRO A 277 -4.48 -22.14 8.33
CA PRO A 277 -4.63 -22.30 6.89
C PRO A 277 -6.00 -21.85 6.40
N ALA A 278 -6.02 -20.99 5.38
CA ALA A 278 -7.25 -20.52 4.76
C ALA A 278 -7.94 -21.66 3.98
N THR A 279 -9.27 -21.73 4.05
CA THR A 279 -10.03 -22.71 3.26
C THR A 279 -10.39 -22.18 1.87
N ARG A 280 -10.44 -20.85 1.73
CA ARG A 280 -10.71 -20.11 0.49
C ARG A 280 -10.06 -18.73 0.54
N ALA A 281 -9.99 -18.07 -0.62
CA ALA A 281 -9.72 -16.64 -0.72
C ALA A 281 -10.70 -15.96 -1.70
N ALA A 282 -11.24 -14.80 -1.36
CA ALA A 282 -11.88 -13.89 -2.32
C ALA A 282 -10.79 -13.18 -3.14
N VAL A 283 -11.03 -13.05 -4.44
CA VAL A 283 -10.14 -12.37 -5.39
C VAL A 283 -10.72 -10.99 -5.70
N GLY A 284 -10.06 -9.95 -5.22
CA GLY A 284 -10.33 -8.56 -5.61
C GLY A 284 -9.37 -8.13 -6.70
N TYR A 285 -9.87 -7.56 -7.80
CA TYR A 285 -9.00 -7.02 -8.85
C TYR A 285 -9.55 -5.75 -9.49
N SER A 286 -8.65 -4.96 -10.07
CA SER A 286 -8.98 -3.84 -10.95
C SER A 286 -7.97 -3.73 -12.08
N VAL A 287 -8.42 -3.24 -13.23
CA VAL A 287 -7.58 -2.99 -14.41
C VAL A 287 -7.63 -1.51 -14.72
N ILE A 288 -6.48 -0.87 -14.62
CA ILE A 288 -6.31 0.56 -14.89
C ILE A 288 -5.72 0.70 -16.27
N SER A 289 -6.27 1.63 -17.06
CA SER A 289 -5.79 1.85 -18.42
C SER A 289 -4.38 2.42 -18.40
N VAL A 290 -3.42 1.65 -18.93
CA VAL A 290 -2.03 2.04 -19.12
C VAL A 290 -1.68 2.08 -20.61
N ALA A 291 -0.53 2.62 -20.97
CA ALA A 291 -0.07 2.59 -22.36
C ALA A 291 -0.01 1.14 -22.89
N GLY A 292 -0.72 0.85 -23.98
CA GLY A 292 -0.83 -0.51 -24.52
C GLY A 292 -1.84 -1.40 -23.79
N ALA A 293 -2.82 -0.80 -23.09
CA ALA A 293 -3.87 -1.46 -22.33
C ALA A 293 -4.43 -2.71 -23.03
N LYS A 294 -4.55 -3.76 -22.24
CA LYS A 294 -5.06 -5.06 -22.64
C LYS A 294 -6.46 -5.28 -22.07
N GLY A 295 -7.29 -6.05 -22.76
CA GLY A 295 -8.66 -6.37 -22.32
C GLY A 295 -8.67 -7.46 -21.24
N ILE A 296 -7.96 -7.23 -20.14
CA ILE A 296 -7.70 -8.25 -19.12
C ILE A 296 -9.00 -8.65 -18.42
N GLN A 297 -9.25 -9.95 -18.35
CA GLN A 297 -10.41 -10.55 -17.68
C GLN A 297 -10.00 -11.70 -16.78
N LEU A 298 -10.71 -11.85 -15.66
CA LEU A 298 -10.56 -12.99 -14.76
C LEU A 298 -11.20 -14.25 -15.38
N GLN A 299 -10.44 -15.34 -15.45
CA GLN A 299 -10.98 -16.66 -15.77
C GLN A 299 -11.74 -17.21 -14.57
N THR A 300 -13.02 -17.49 -14.75
CA THR A 300 -13.92 -17.88 -13.65
C THR A 300 -14.07 -19.39 -13.50
N ASP A 301 -13.55 -20.17 -14.45
CA ASP A 301 -13.61 -21.63 -14.40
C ASP A 301 -12.88 -22.17 -13.17
N GLY A 302 -13.61 -22.94 -12.35
CA GLY A 302 -13.10 -23.47 -11.08
C GLY A 302 -13.19 -22.48 -9.90
N LEU A 303 -13.61 -21.23 -10.12
CA LEU A 303 -13.93 -20.28 -9.06
C LEU A 303 -15.39 -20.41 -8.64
N THR A 304 -15.69 -20.03 -7.40
CA THR A 304 -17.06 -19.97 -6.89
C THR A 304 -17.44 -18.53 -6.59
N LYS A 305 -18.67 -18.12 -6.92
CA LYS A 305 -19.17 -16.80 -6.55
C LYS A 305 -19.57 -16.80 -5.08
N GLY A 306 -18.94 -15.94 -4.29
CA GLY A 306 -19.30 -15.71 -2.89
C GLY A 306 -19.63 -14.24 -2.62
N ARG A 307 -19.62 -13.87 -1.33
CA ARG A 307 -20.12 -12.55 -0.89
C ARG A 307 -19.28 -11.40 -1.41
N TYR A 308 -17.96 -11.57 -1.42
CA TYR A 308 -17.00 -10.53 -1.79
C TYR A 308 -16.51 -10.65 -3.25
N GLY A 309 -17.21 -11.43 -4.08
CA GLY A 309 -16.86 -11.64 -5.49
C GLY A 309 -16.53 -13.09 -5.82
N TRP A 310 -15.55 -13.29 -6.70
CA TRP A 310 -15.07 -14.63 -7.06
C TRP A 310 -14.11 -15.16 -6.01
N GLU A 311 -14.25 -16.44 -5.68
CA GLU A 311 -13.49 -17.10 -4.64
C GLU A 311 -12.78 -18.34 -5.18
N VAL A 312 -11.52 -18.50 -4.78
CA VAL A 312 -10.72 -19.69 -5.00
C VAL A 312 -10.74 -20.55 -3.75
N LYS A 313 -10.97 -21.85 -3.89
CA LYS A 313 -10.86 -22.82 -2.79
C LYS A 313 -9.45 -23.40 -2.76
N PHE A 314 -8.85 -23.48 -1.57
CA PHE A 314 -7.57 -24.16 -1.42
C PHE A 314 -7.79 -25.68 -1.41
N LYS A 315 -7.12 -26.39 -2.31
CA LYS A 315 -7.12 -27.86 -2.39
C LYS A 315 -5.70 -28.33 -2.07
N SER A 316 -5.55 -29.14 -1.02
CA SER A 316 -4.23 -29.56 -0.52
C SER A 316 -3.30 -28.36 -0.26
N GLY A 317 -3.87 -27.27 0.26
CA GLY A 317 -3.19 -26.02 0.55
C GLY A 317 -2.82 -25.13 -0.64
N LYS A 318 -3.26 -25.48 -1.86
CA LYS A 318 -2.95 -24.71 -3.07
C LYS A 318 -4.20 -24.18 -3.77
N GLY A 319 -4.07 -23.00 -4.36
CA GLY A 319 -5.08 -22.36 -5.20
C GLY A 319 -4.43 -21.78 -6.45
N LYS A 320 -5.24 -21.53 -7.49
CA LYS A 320 -4.78 -20.88 -8.72
C LYS A 320 -5.83 -19.88 -9.18
N VAL A 321 -5.37 -18.71 -9.60
CA VAL A 321 -6.18 -17.66 -10.23
C VAL A 321 -5.54 -17.29 -11.56
N VAL A 322 -6.35 -17.12 -12.60
CA VAL A 322 -5.86 -16.86 -13.96
C VAL A 322 -6.57 -15.64 -14.54
N PHE A 323 -5.81 -14.79 -15.22
CA PHE A 323 -6.32 -13.69 -16.05
C PHE A 323 -5.86 -13.87 -17.49
N GLU A 324 -6.65 -13.43 -18.45
CA GLU A 324 -6.35 -13.50 -19.89
C GLU A 324 -6.70 -12.20 -20.62
N TRP A 325 -6.09 -11.95 -21.79
CA TRP A 325 -6.37 -10.78 -22.63
C TRP A 325 -6.15 -10.98 -24.13
#